data_AF-A0AAD8LPI1-F1
#
_entry.id   AF-A0AAD8LPI1-F1
#
_cell.length_a   1.000
_cell.length_b   1.000
_cell.length_c   1.000
_cell.angle_alpha   90.00
_cell.angle_beta   90.00
_cell.angle_gamma   90.00
#
_symmetry.space_group_name_H-M   'P 1'
#
loop_
_entity.id
_entity.type
_entity.pdbx_description
1 polymer ?
#
loop_
_entity_poly.entity_id
_entity_poly.type
_entity_poly.pdbx_seq_one_letter_code
_entity_poly.pdbx_strand_id
1 'polypeptide(L)'
;MQEESSVVPDPHISADVLPQCATNAGPFDNSEEWMSRINEEFAALIHYVDENKANDTEWFTIDCNDEGTKYVLLLQITKSRWFGECWHVHNMKTYRFKLEINIPAAYPNAPVDIVLPDLDGKTPKMYRGGSICLDAHFAPLWQRNAPKYGIAHALALGLAPWLASEVPQLVARGVLEP
;
A
#
# COMPACT_ATOMS: atom_id res chain seq x y z
N MET A 1 -30.77 -10.12 14.32
CA MET A 1 -29.67 -9.80 15.25
C MET A 1 -28.69 -8.98 14.42
N GLN A 2 -28.81 -7.66 14.49
CA GLN A 2 -27.95 -6.76 13.73
C GLN A 2 -26.64 -6.67 14.50
N GLU A 3 -25.56 -7.22 13.95
CA GLU A 3 -24.22 -6.89 14.41
C GLU A 3 -23.99 -5.43 14.02
N GLU A 4 -24.10 -4.54 15.00
CA GLU A 4 -23.52 -3.20 14.93
C GLU A 4 -22.04 -3.36 14.62
N SER A 5 -21.69 -3.13 13.35
CA SER A 5 -20.33 -2.82 12.95
C SER A 5 -19.92 -1.59 13.75
N SER A 6 -19.16 -1.81 14.82
CA SER A 6 -18.43 -0.76 15.49
C SER A 6 -17.38 -0.27 14.50
N VAL A 7 -17.78 0.67 13.65
CA VAL A 7 -16.87 1.43 12.79
C VAL A 7 -15.98 2.21 13.76
N VAL A 8 -14.82 1.62 14.07
CA VAL A 8 -13.72 2.35 14.70
C VAL A 8 -13.42 3.47 13.71
N PRO A 9 -13.45 4.75 14.12
CA PRO A 9 -13.12 5.83 13.20
C PRO A 9 -11.70 5.56 12.68
N ASP A 10 -11.57 5.34 11.38
CA ASP A 10 -10.27 5.15 10.76
C ASP A 10 -9.44 6.41 11.06
N PRO A 11 -8.31 6.31 11.77
CA PRO A 11 -7.43 7.44 12.02
C PRO A 11 -6.69 7.89 10.74
N HIS A 12 -6.98 7.23 9.62
CA HIS A 12 -6.31 7.44 8.35
C HIS A 12 -7.14 8.38 7.47
N ILE A 13 -6.43 9.19 6.71
CA ILE A 13 -7.02 10.12 5.74
C ILE A 13 -7.91 9.36 4.75
N SER A 14 -9.09 9.93 4.50
CA SER A 14 -9.98 9.41 3.46
C SER A 14 -9.28 9.44 2.12
N ALA A 15 -9.37 8.33 1.38
CA ALA A 15 -8.77 8.20 0.06
C ALA A 15 -9.29 9.24 -0.95
N ASP A 16 -10.43 9.87 -0.68
CA ASP A 16 -10.99 10.96 -1.50
C ASP A 16 -10.15 12.23 -1.49
N VAL A 17 -9.30 12.41 -0.47
CA VAL A 17 -8.42 13.59 -0.30
C VAL A 17 -7.09 13.40 -1.03
N LEU A 18 -6.74 12.17 -1.39
CA LEU A 18 -5.46 11.87 -2.02
C LEU A 18 -5.40 12.41 -3.46
N PRO A 19 -4.26 12.98 -3.89
CA PRO A 19 -4.07 13.38 -5.28
C PRO A 19 -4.26 12.19 -6.23
N GLN A 20 -5.12 12.36 -7.23
CA GLN A 20 -5.40 11.34 -8.23
C GLN A 20 -4.36 11.34 -9.35
N CYS A 21 -4.00 10.16 -9.82
CA CYS A 21 -3.19 10.00 -11.03
C CYS A 21 -4.05 10.26 -12.29
N ALA A 22 -3.42 10.75 -13.36
CA ALA A 22 -4.08 10.95 -14.65
C ALA A 22 -3.51 10.02 -15.72
N THR A 23 -2.21 9.70 -15.64
CA THR A 23 -1.50 8.93 -16.65
C THR A 23 -1.86 7.44 -16.55
N ASN A 24 -2.41 6.87 -17.63
CA ASN A 24 -2.67 5.44 -17.76
C ASN A 24 -1.49 4.72 -18.42
N ALA A 25 -0.39 4.62 -17.69
CA ALA A 25 0.81 3.93 -18.16
C ALA A 25 1.30 2.94 -17.11
N GLY A 26 1.62 1.75 -17.58
CA GLY A 26 2.25 0.68 -16.82
C GLY A 26 3.76 0.60 -17.05
N PRO A 27 4.44 -0.32 -16.35
CA PRO A 27 5.88 -0.46 -16.40
C PRO A 27 6.43 -0.90 -17.77
N PHE A 28 5.58 -1.48 -18.62
CA PHE A 28 5.93 -1.95 -19.97
C PHE A 28 5.48 -1.01 -21.09
N ASP A 29 4.81 0.10 -20.76
CA ASP A 29 4.37 1.09 -21.74
C ASP A 29 5.53 2.03 -22.13
N ASN A 30 5.22 3.09 -22.88
CA ASN A 30 6.21 4.09 -23.27
C ASN A 30 6.91 4.66 -22.02
N SER A 31 8.25 4.69 -22.04
CA SER A 31 9.06 5.13 -20.92
C SER A 31 8.74 6.55 -20.44
N GLU A 32 8.38 7.46 -21.34
CA GLU A 32 8.03 8.84 -20.97
C GLU A 32 6.69 8.89 -20.21
N GLU A 33 5.70 8.13 -20.67
CA GLU A 33 4.40 8.02 -20.01
C GLU A 33 4.52 7.30 -18.66
N TRP A 34 5.35 6.25 -18.59
CA TRP A 34 5.65 5.58 -17.33
C TRP A 34 6.33 6.50 -16.32
N MET A 35 7.29 7.30 -16.76
CA MET A 35 7.93 8.30 -15.89
C MET A 35 6.95 9.38 -15.44
N SER A 36 6.04 9.83 -16.32
CA SER A 36 4.95 10.73 -15.95
C SER A 36 4.08 10.12 -14.85
N ARG A 37 3.71 8.85 -14.99
CA ARG A 37 2.95 8.12 -13.98
C ARG A 37 3.71 8.02 -12.65
N ILE A 38 4.99 7.67 -12.67
CA ILE A 38 5.80 7.57 -11.44
C ILE A 38 5.90 8.92 -10.72
N ASN A 39 6.02 10.04 -11.44
CA ASN A 39 6.01 11.36 -10.83
C ASN A 39 4.67 11.67 -10.14
N GLU A 40 3.54 11.26 -10.74
CA GLU A 40 2.21 11.36 -10.11
C GLU A 40 2.11 10.50 -8.84
N GLU A 41 2.68 9.29 -8.86
CA GLU A 41 2.72 8.41 -7.68
C GLU A 41 3.52 9.04 -6.53
N PHE A 42 4.69 9.60 -6.82
CA PHE A 42 5.48 10.32 -5.82
C PHE A 42 4.72 11.52 -5.25
N ALA A 43 4.07 12.32 -6.11
CA ALA A 43 3.28 13.46 -5.65
C ALA A 43 2.15 13.03 -4.71
N ALA A 44 1.44 11.93 -5.03
CA ALA A 44 0.39 11.38 -4.19
C ALA A 44 0.93 10.82 -2.86
N LEU A 45 2.07 10.11 -2.88
CA LEU A 45 2.71 9.56 -1.68
C LEU A 45 3.26 10.65 -0.77
N ILE A 46 3.93 11.67 -1.32
CA ILE A 46 4.44 12.82 -0.55
C ILE A 46 3.29 13.54 0.14
N HIS A 47 2.21 13.84 -0.60
CA HIS A 47 1.02 14.45 -0.02
C HIS A 47 0.42 13.59 1.09
N TYR A 48 0.35 12.27 0.90
CA TYR A 48 -0.17 11.38 1.93
C TYR A 48 0.68 11.41 3.21
N VAL A 49 2.01 11.38 3.06
CA VAL A 49 2.94 11.46 4.20
C VAL A 49 2.87 12.82 4.89
N ASP A 50 2.79 13.92 4.15
CA ASP A 50 2.73 15.26 4.72
C ASP A 50 1.43 15.48 5.50
N GLU A 51 0.30 15.01 4.98
CA GLU A 51 -0.96 15.06 5.70
C GLU A 51 -0.97 14.14 6.93
N ASN A 52 -0.37 12.95 6.85
CA ASN A 52 -0.22 12.08 8.03
C ASN A 52 0.61 12.76 9.12
N LYS A 53 1.70 13.45 8.76
CA LYS A 53 2.52 14.24 9.69
C LYS A 53 1.74 15.42 10.28
N ALA A 54 1.00 16.14 9.45
CA ALA A 54 0.20 17.28 9.90
C ALA A 54 -0.87 16.87 10.93
N ASN A 55 -1.37 15.63 10.82
CA ASN A 55 -2.39 15.06 11.70
C ASN A 55 -1.83 14.15 12.81
N ASP A 56 -0.51 13.97 12.92
CA ASP A 56 0.14 13.05 13.88
C ASP A 56 -0.37 11.59 13.77
N THR A 57 -0.57 11.13 12.55
CA THR A 57 -1.14 9.81 12.19
C THR A 57 -0.19 8.99 11.30
N GLU A 58 1.11 9.24 11.44
CA GLU A 58 2.16 8.55 10.70
C GLU A 58 2.13 7.04 10.98
N TRP A 59 2.07 6.24 9.91
CA TRP A 59 1.93 4.78 10.02
C TRP A 59 2.77 3.99 9.00
N PHE A 60 3.48 4.67 8.09
CA PHE A 60 4.39 4.01 7.15
C PHE A 60 5.52 4.93 6.68
N THR A 61 6.59 4.29 6.21
CA THR A 61 7.63 4.87 5.38
C THR A 61 7.75 4.00 4.13
N ILE A 62 8.02 4.62 2.99
CA ILE A 62 8.21 3.92 1.73
C ILE A 62 9.32 4.59 0.94
N ASP A 63 10.15 3.78 0.31
CA ASP A 63 11.24 4.17 -0.56
C ASP A 63 11.20 3.27 -1.80
N CYS A 64 11.88 3.69 -2.87
CA CYS A 64 12.06 2.87 -4.05
C CYS A 64 13.55 2.73 -4.36
N ASN A 65 14.00 1.52 -4.68
CA ASN A 65 15.42 1.29 -4.87
C ASN A 65 15.90 1.94 -6.17
N ASP A 66 16.67 3.00 -6.06
CA ASP A 66 17.53 3.53 -7.12
C ASP A 66 18.82 2.70 -7.19
N GLU A 67 18.73 1.41 -7.53
CA GLU A 67 19.94 0.63 -7.84
C GLU A 67 20.54 1.10 -9.19
N GLY A 68 21.27 2.21 -9.16
CA GLY A 68 22.40 2.51 -10.05
C GLY A 68 22.11 2.81 -11.52
N THR A 69 21.24 3.77 -11.83
CA THR A 69 20.92 4.09 -13.23
C THR A 69 21.77 5.25 -13.79
N LYS A 70 23.00 4.95 -14.23
CA LYS A 70 23.69 5.81 -15.21
C LYS A 70 23.67 5.25 -16.64
N TYR A 71 23.42 3.94 -16.84
CA TYR A 71 23.51 3.32 -18.17
C TYR A 71 22.56 2.14 -18.47
N VAL A 72 21.54 1.88 -17.64
CA VAL A 72 20.51 0.85 -17.92
C VAL A 72 19.11 1.47 -17.83
N LEU A 73 18.92 2.63 -18.47
CA LEU A 73 17.60 3.21 -18.69
C LEU A 73 16.85 2.35 -19.71
N LEU A 74 15.61 1.96 -19.41
CA LEU A 74 14.56 1.33 -20.24
C LEU A 74 14.13 -0.09 -19.84
N LEU A 75 14.94 -0.86 -19.11
CA LEU A 75 14.55 -2.24 -18.69
C LEU A 75 14.50 -2.45 -17.16
N GLN A 76 15.04 -1.51 -16.38
CA GLN A 76 15.21 -1.68 -14.93
C GLN A 76 14.14 -0.94 -14.09
N ILE A 77 13.55 0.16 -14.60
CA ILE A 77 12.45 0.89 -13.94
C ILE A 77 11.17 0.03 -13.88
N THR A 78 11.10 -0.99 -14.74
CA THR A 78 10.06 -2.04 -14.78
C THR A 78 10.08 -2.95 -13.55
N LYS A 79 11.15 -2.91 -12.74
CA LYS A 79 11.32 -3.68 -11.48
C LYS A 79 11.64 -2.78 -10.29
N SER A 80 11.14 -1.54 -10.26
CA SER A 80 11.23 -0.72 -9.05
C SER A 80 10.48 -1.42 -7.93
N ARG A 81 11.23 -2.15 -7.08
CA ARG A 81 10.73 -2.70 -5.83
C ARG A 81 10.63 -1.53 -4.87
N TRP A 82 9.41 -1.26 -4.45
CA TRP A 82 9.18 -0.33 -3.36
C TRP A 82 9.31 -1.13 -2.08
N PHE A 83 10.02 -0.56 -1.12
CA PHE A 83 10.26 -1.18 0.17
C PHE A 83 10.14 -0.11 1.24
N GLY A 84 9.86 -0.54 2.46
CA GLY A 84 9.71 0.37 3.58
C GLY A 84 9.29 -0.37 4.81
N GLU A 85 8.73 0.39 5.74
CA GLU A 85 8.17 -0.15 6.97
C GLU A 85 6.77 0.44 7.16
N CYS A 86 5.86 -0.38 7.66
CA CYS A 86 4.57 0.07 8.14
C CYS A 86 4.42 -0.31 9.60
N TRP A 87 3.60 0.42 10.34
CA TRP A 87 3.32 0.11 11.73
C TRP A 87 1.87 0.36 12.09
N HIS A 88 1.44 -0.35 13.12
CA HIS A 88 0.10 -0.22 13.69
C HIS A 88 0.21 -0.11 15.20
N VAL A 89 -0.50 0.86 15.77
CA VAL A 89 -0.55 1.07 17.21
C VAL A 89 -1.77 0.36 17.77
N HIS A 90 -1.55 -0.62 18.65
CA HIS A 90 -2.62 -1.36 19.32
C HIS A 90 -2.30 -1.48 20.81
N ASN A 91 -3.25 -1.10 21.68
CA ASN A 91 -3.08 -1.11 23.15
C ASN A 91 -1.80 -0.39 23.63
N MET A 92 -1.55 0.83 23.12
CA MET A 92 -0.36 1.64 23.44
C MET A 92 0.99 1.00 23.08
N LYS A 93 0.99 -0.02 22.22
CA LYS A 93 2.18 -0.68 21.68
C LYS A 93 2.22 -0.52 20.17
N THR A 94 3.41 -0.25 19.65
CA THR A 94 3.63 -0.06 18.21
C THR A 94 4.19 -1.34 17.63
N TYR A 95 3.47 -1.94 16.67
CA TYR A 95 3.91 -3.12 15.95
C TYR A 95 4.42 -2.70 14.59
N ARG A 96 5.69 -3.01 14.28
CA ARG A 96 6.34 -2.65 13.01
C ARG A 96 6.48 -3.87 12.11
N PHE A 97 6.27 -3.67 10.83
CA PHE A 97 6.40 -4.71 9.80
C PHE A 97 7.13 -4.14 8.59
N LYS A 98 7.98 -4.96 7.99
CA LYS A 98 8.55 -4.68 6.68
C LYS A 98 7.43 -4.66 5.65
N LEU A 99 7.49 -3.66 4.79
CA LEU A 99 6.55 -3.43 3.70
C LEU A 99 7.31 -3.56 2.38
N GLU A 100 6.82 -4.40 1.49
CA GLU A 100 7.29 -4.48 0.10
C GLU A 100 6.09 -4.31 -0.83
N ILE A 101 6.25 -3.55 -1.92
CA ILE A 101 5.22 -3.38 -2.93
C ILE A 101 5.77 -3.79 -4.29
N ASN A 102 5.06 -4.72 -4.92
CA ASN A 102 5.35 -5.20 -6.26
C ASN A 102 4.35 -4.63 -7.26
N ILE A 103 4.87 -3.97 -8.30
CA ILE A 103 4.05 -3.44 -9.39
C ILE A 103 3.80 -4.56 -10.41
N PRO A 104 2.54 -4.97 -10.67
CA PRO A 104 2.25 -5.98 -11.68
C PRO A 104 2.38 -5.42 -13.10
N ALA A 105 2.53 -6.31 -14.09
CA ALA A 105 2.58 -5.93 -15.50
C ALA A 105 1.33 -5.19 -16.00
N ALA A 106 0.18 -5.48 -15.39
CA ALA A 106 -1.11 -4.87 -15.74
C ALA A 106 -1.39 -3.56 -14.98
N TYR A 107 -0.42 -3.03 -14.22
CA TYR A 107 -0.57 -1.73 -13.56
C TYR A 107 -0.78 -0.61 -14.60
N PRO A 108 -1.63 0.40 -14.36
CA PRO A 108 -2.46 0.64 -13.17
C PRO A 108 -3.85 -0.02 -13.22
N ASN A 109 -4.15 -0.81 -14.25
CA ASN A 109 -5.45 -1.51 -14.36
C ASN A 109 -5.61 -2.59 -13.27
N ALA A 110 -4.53 -3.27 -12.91
CA ALA A 110 -4.45 -4.11 -11.72
C ALA A 110 -3.80 -3.34 -10.56
N PRO A 111 -4.30 -3.52 -9.32
CA PRO A 111 -3.67 -2.92 -8.15
C PRO A 111 -2.28 -3.48 -7.90
N VAL A 112 -1.45 -2.73 -7.18
CA VAL A 112 -0.17 -3.23 -6.69
C VAL A 112 -0.37 -4.38 -5.70
N ASP A 113 0.62 -5.27 -5.66
CA ASP A 113 0.67 -6.35 -4.68
C ASP A 113 1.44 -5.88 -3.43
N ILE A 114 0.79 -5.95 -2.28
CA ILE A 114 1.30 -5.47 -1.00
C ILE A 114 1.76 -6.68 -0.19
N VAL A 115 3.04 -6.72 0.16
CA VAL A 115 3.69 -7.87 0.78
C VAL A 115 4.23 -7.47 2.16
N LEU A 116 3.86 -8.24 3.17
CA LEU A 116 4.34 -8.14 4.54
C LEU A 116 5.05 -9.45 4.93
N PRO A 117 6.35 -9.59 4.61
CA PRO A 117 7.07 -10.85 4.80
C PRO A 117 7.12 -11.31 6.26
N ASP A 118 7.10 -10.37 7.21
CA ASP A 118 7.13 -10.68 8.65
C ASP A 118 5.86 -11.39 9.14
N LEU A 119 4.77 -11.34 8.37
CA LEU A 119 3.47 -11.92 8.67
C LEU A 119 3.17 -13.20 7.88
N ASP A 120 4.08 -13.67 7.02
CA ASP A 120 3.90 -14.87 6.21
C ASP A 120 3.62 -16.10 7.09
N GLY A 121 2.52 -16.80 6.80
CA GLY A 121 2.05 -17.96 7.56
C GLY A 121 1.47 -17.66 8.95
N LYS A 122 1.40 -16.39 9.39
CA LYS A 122 0.85 -16.01 10.71
C LYS A 122 -0.65 -15.73 10.69
N THR A 123 -1.22 -15.38 9.53
CA THR A 123 -2.66 -15.15 9.32
C THR A 123 -3.18 -15.91 8.09
N PRO A 124 -4.43 -16.42 8.11
CA PRO A 124 -5.08 -16.97 6.92
C PRO A 124 -5.43 -15.91 5.86
N LYS A 125 -5.43 -14.61 6.19
CA LYS A 125 -5.68 -13.52 5.24
C LYS A 125 -4.40 -13.08 4.50
N MET A 126 -3.59 -14.05 4.11
CA MET A 126 -2.34 -13.85 3.40
C MET A 126 -2.10 -14.99 2.42
N TYR A 127 -1.65 -14.67 1.22
CA TYR A 127 -1.17 -15.63 0.24
C TYR A 127 0.26 -16.04 0.56
N ARG A 128 0.68 -17.18 0.00
CA ARG A 128 2.03 -17.70 0.19
C ARG A 128 3.07 -16.68 -0.25
N GLY A 129 4.03 -16.37 0.63
CA GLY A 129 5.10 -15.41 0.35
C GLY A 129 4.80 -13.99 0.86
N GLY A 130 3.85 -13.83 1.78
CA GLY A 130 3.64 -12.57 2.49
C GLY A 130 2.64 -11.60 1.86
N SER A 131 2.08 -11.90 0.68
CA SER A 131 1.13 -11.02 -0.03
C SER A 131 -0.21 -10.99 0.71
N ILE A 132 -0.71 -9.81 1.07
CA ILE A 132 -1.94 -9.68 1.85
C ILE A 132 -3.17 -10.06 1.00
N CYS A 133 -4.11 -10.80 1.59
CA CYS A 133 -5.41 -11.03 0.98
C CYS A 133 -6.29 -9.78 1.22
N LEU A 134 -6.42 -8.95 0.19
CA LEU A 134 -7.32 -7.80 0.19
C LEU A 134 -8.79 -8.23 0.19
N ASP A 135 -9.67 -7.33 0.63
CA ASP A 135 -11.10 -7.57 0.66
C ASP A 135 -11.68 -7.79 -0.76
N ALA A 136 -12.72 -8.61 -0.88
CA ALA A 136 -13.35 -8.92 -2.15
C ALA A 136 -13.91 -7.68 -2.88
N HIS A 137 -14.26 -6.62 -2.15
CA HIS A 137 -14.74 -5.35 -2.70
C HIS A 137 -13.62 -4.44 -3.21
N PHE A 138 -12.35 -4.71 -2.84
CA PHE A 138 -11.21 -3.88 -3.23
C PHE A 138 -10.97 -3.93 -4.75
N ALA A 139 -10.96 -5.12 -5.36
CA ALA A 139 -10.70 -5.24 -6.79
C ALA A 139 -11.77 -4.55 -7.68
N PRO A 140 -13.08 -4.71 -7.42
CA PRO A 140 -14.11 -3.92 -8.12
C PRO A 140 -13.98 -2.41 -7.89
N LEU A 141 -13.63 -1.98 -6.68
CA LEU A 141 -13.42 -0.56 -6.36
C LEU A 141 -12.23 0.02 -7.14
N TRP A 142 -11.12 -0.71 -7.21
CA TRP A 142 -9.94 -0.34 -7.98
C TRP A 142 -10.26 -0.20 -9.47
N GLN A 143 -10.90 -1.22 -10.05
CA GLN A 143 -11.23 -1.26 -11.47
C GLN A 143 -12.11 -0.08 -11.93
N ARG A 144 -13.03 0.38 -11.08
CA ARG A 144 -13.88 1.55 -11.39
C ARG A 144 -13.13 2.88 -11.41
N ASN A 145 -12.00 2.95 -10.71
CA ASN A 145 -11.23 4.18 -10.53
C ASN A 145 -9.91 4.17 -11.28
N ALA A 146 -9.44 3.05 -11.82
CA ALA A 146 -8.28 3.00 -12.69
C ALA A 146 -8.47 3.96 -13.89
N PRO A 147 -7.46 4.79 -14.26
CA PRO A 147 -6.08 4.83 -13.76
C PRO A 147 -5.84 5.79 -12.57
N LYS A 148 -6.89 6.39 -11.99
CA LYS A 148 -6.82 7.45 -10.99
C LYS A 148 -6.19 7.02 -9.67
N TYR A 149 -6.39 5.77 -9.30
CA TYR A 149 -5.78 5.20 -8.11
C TYR A 149 -4.34 4.79 -8.38
N GLY A 150 -3.53 4.95 -7.34
CA GLY A 150 -2.11 4.68 -7.31
C GLY A 150 -1.69 3.98 -6.02
N ILE A 151 -0.38 3.97 -5.74
CA ILE A 151 0.22 3.30 -4.57
C ILE A 151 -0.33 3.88 -3.27
N ALA A 152 -0.44 5.21 -3.16
CA ALA A 152 -1.00 5.87 -1.98
C ALA A 152 -2.43 5.38 -1.68
N HIS A 153 -3.25 5.21 -2.72
CA HIS A 153 -4.62 4.72 -2.59
C HIS A 153 -4.65 3.24 -2.21
N ALA A 154 -3.74 2.42 -2.74
CA ALA A 154 -3.61 1.02 -2.35
C ALA A 154 -3.24 0.87 -0.86
N LEU A 155 -2.36 1.75 -0.35
CA LEU A 155 -2.01 1.78 1.06
C LEU A 155 -3.20 2.21 1.94
N ALA A 156 -3.88 3.29 1.57
CA ALA A 156 -5.00 3.83 2.34
C ALA A 156 -6.25 2.92 2.33
N LEU A 157 -6.61 2.34 1.19
CA LEU A 157 -7.83 1.54 1.03
C LEU A 157 -7.61 0.04 1.21
N GLY A 158 -6.37 -0.43 1.05
CA GLY A 158 -6.02 -1.84 1.12
C GLY A 158 -5.28 -2.19 2.40
N LEU A 159 -4.07 -1.65 2.57
CA LEU A 159 -3.19 -2.02 3.69
C LEU A 159 -3.69 -1.52 5.05
N ALA A 160 -4.12 -0.26 5.14
CA ALA A 160 -4.54 0.31 6.43
C ALA A 160 -5.75 -0.43 7.05
N PRO A 161 -6.85 -0.71 6.32
CA PRO A 161 -7.96 -1.50 6.86
C PRO A 161 -7.55 -2.95 7.16
N TRP A 162 -6.64 -3.52 6.36
CA TRP A 162 -6.12 -4.86 6.61
C TRP A 162 -5.37 -4.92 7.96
N LEU A 163 -4.45 -3.97 8.21
CA LEU A 163 -3.72 -3.87 9.48
C LEU A 163 -4.67 -3.68 10.66
N ALA A 164 -5.64 -2.78 10.53
CA ALA A 164 -6.65 -2.53 11.56
C ALA A 164 -7.47 -3.78 11.92
N SER A 165 -7.70 -4.67 10.96
CA SER A 165 -8.45 -5.92 11.19
C SER A 165 -7.59 -7.09 11.69
N GLU A 166 -6.36 -7.23 11.20
CA GLU A 166 -5.52 -8.42 11.43
C GLU A 166 -4.56 -8.27 12.59
N VAL A 167 -3.96 -7.08 12.81
CA VAL A 167 -3.00 -6.87 13.90
C VAL A 167 -3.63 -7.16 15.27
N PRO A 168 -4.84 -6.67 15.62
CA PRO A 168 -5.47 -7.00 16.89
C PRO A 168 -5.71 -8.50 17.08
N GLN A 169 -6.08 -9.22 16.02
CA GLN A 169 -6.30 -10.67 16.08
C GLN A 169 -5.00 -11.43 16.31
N LEU A 170 -3.91 -11.02 15.65
CA LEU A 170 -2.60 -11.64 15.80
C LEU A 170 -2.02 -11.39 17.20
N VAL A 171 -2.23 -10.20 17.76
CA VAL A 171 -1.87 -9.88 19.15
C VAL A 171 -2.69 -10.71 20.13
N ALA A 172 -4.01 -10.82 19.93
CA ALA A 172 -4.88 -11.63 20.80
C ALA A 172 -4.51 -13.12 20.80
N ARG A 173 -3.98 -13.65 19.68
CA ARG A 173 -3.47 -15.02 19.57
C ARG A 173 -2.07 -15.19 20.16
N GLY A 174 -1.39 -14.12 20.56
CA GLY A 174 -0.01 -14.16 21.07
C GLY A 174 1.04 -14.45 20.00
N VAL A 175 0.72 -14.20 18.72
CA VAL A 175 1.63 -14.45 17.58
C VAL A 175 2.57 -13.25 17.33
N LEU A 176 2.15 -12.05 17.76
CA LEU A 176 2.91 -10.82 17.65
C LEU A 176 3.36 -10.32 19.01
N GLU A 177 4.64 -10.00 19.09
CA GLU A 177 5.26 -9.27 20.19
C GLU A 177 5.63 -7.86 19.68
N PRO A 178 5.55 -6.83 20.56
CA PRO A 178 5.90 -5.46 20.22
C PRO A 178 7.40 -5.24 20.02
#